data_AF-A0A8H2VYT3-F1
#
_entry.id   AF-A0A8H2VYT3-F1
#
_cell.length_a   1.000
_cell.length_b   1.000
_cell.length_c   1.000
_cell.angle_alpha   90.00
_cell.angle_beta   90.00
_cell.angle_gamma   90.00
#
_symmetry.space_group_name_H-M   'P 1'
#
loop_
_entity.id
_entity.type
_entity.pdbx_description
1 polymer ?
#
loop_
_entity_poly.entity_id
_entity_poly.type
_entity_poly.pdbx_seq_one_letter_code
_entity_poly.pdbx_strand_id
1 'polypeptide(L)'
;MALSRPILYFSNPKTYFDKIHKSIMSAPGPLFIIGTGPMIGSHIPRLFATHTYTADVTDTPGLTNALQKALKEVGSPEVVIYNAARVSYGKFGEYNEEDILEDFKIPNLGLYTTAKILLPALQALGKKKVDSHPALFVTSSPIVYQPFAPVFSLSMAKAAQANLVRGLIELVRDEVHVALVMVGGPVGEEEPVNNPEYIASKFWELWEQNKGERVGELLVQ
;
A
#
# COMPACT_ATOMS: atom_id res chain seq x y z
N MET A 1 -15.05 1.83 19.73
CA MET A 1 -15.30 1.14 18.44
C MET A 1 -14.11 0.22 18.22
N ALA A 2 -14.31 -1.09 18.04
CA ALA A 2 -13.21 -2.04 17.96
C ALA A 2 -12.29 -1.67 16.77
N LEU A 3 -11.01 -1.41 17.06
CA LEU A 3 -9.96 -1.21 16.07
C LEU A 3 -10.02 -2.39 15.08
N SER A 4 -10.42 -2.13 13.85
CA SER A 4 -10.41 -3.14 12.79
C SER A 4 -8.95 -3.53 12.57
N ARG A 5 -8.55 -4.68 13.14
CA ARG A 5 -7.21 -5.23 12.96
C ARG A 5 -6.94 -5.34 11.46
N PRO A 6 -5.85 -4.77 10.93
CA PRO A 6 -5.54 -4.87 9.53
C PRO A 6 -5.39 -6.34 9.13
N ILE A 7 -6.02 -6.71 8.03
CA ILE A 7 -5.89 -8.04 7.44
C ILE A 7 -4.90 -7.91 6.27
N LEU A 8 -3.92 -8.79 6.23
CA LEU A 8 -3.00 -8.93 5.09
C LEU A 8 -3.66 -9.87 4.08
N TYR A 9 -3.70 -9.45 2.83
CA TYR A 9 -4.26 -10.24 1.75
C TYR A 9 -3.23 -10.48 0.67
N PHE A 10 -3.28 -11.70 0.12
CA PHE A 10 -2.40 -12.12 -0.94
C PHE A 10 -3.26 -12.70 -2.05
N SER A 11 -3.16 -12.11 -3.24
CA SER A 11 -3.98 -12.49 -4.39
C SER A 11 -3.10 -12.86 -5.58
N ASN A 12 -3.66 -13.65 -6.50
CA ASN A 12 -3.11 -13.76 -7.83
C ASN A 12 -3.66 -12.57 -8.64
N PRO A 13 -2.81 -11.62 -9.08
CA PRO A 13 -3.30 -10.43 -9.75
C PRO A 13 -4.01 -10.73 -11.08
N LYS A 14 -3.71 -11.86 -11.74
CA LYS A 14 -4.43 -12.28 -12.97
C LYS A 14 -5.94 -12.35 -12.75
N THR A 15 -6.38 -12.97 -11.65
CA THR A 15 -7.82 -13.16 -11.35
C THR A 15 -8.53 -11.84 -11.08
N TYR A 16 -7.83 -10.88 -10.49
CA TYR A 16 -8.36 -9.57 -10.15
C TYR A 16 -8.49 -8.68 -11.39
N PHE A 17 -7.43 -8.57 -12.18
CA PHE A 17 -7.38 -7.67 -13.32
C PHE A 17 -8.08 -8.22 -14.58
N ASP A 18 -8.18 -9.54 -14.79
CA ASP A 18 -8.97 -10.11 -15.89
C ASP A 18 -10.47 -9.72 -15.83
N LYS A 19 -10.98 -9.40 -14.63
CA LYS A 19 -12.36 -8.88 -14.47
C LYS A 19 -12.49 -7.39 -14.78
N ILE A 20 -11.42 -6.61 -14.54
CA ILE A 20 -11.40 -5.15 -14.73
C ILE A 20 -10.96 -4.78 -16.16
N HIS A 21 -10.11 -5.59 -16.79
CA HIS A 21 -9.58 -5.36 -18.13
C HIS A 21 -9.60 -6.66 -18.96
N LYS A 22 -10.39 -6.67 -20.04
CA LYS A 22 -10.61 -7.82 -20.92
C LYS A 22 -9.41 -8.23 -21.81
N SER A 23 -8.26 -7.57 -21.71
CA SER A 23 -7.13 -7.72 -22.64
C SER A 23 -5.81 -7.50 -21.91
N ILE A 24 -5.27 -8.53 -21.24
CA ILE A 24 -3.98 -8.43 -20.55
C ILE A 24 -3.01 -9.49 -21.11
N MET A 25 -1.88 -9.04 -21.66
CA MET A 25 -0.85 -9.91 -22.24
C MET A 25 0.18 -10.41 -21.20
N SER A 26 0.23 -9.85 -19.99
CA SER A 26 1.06 -10.36 -18.87
C SER A 26 0.50 -9.93 -17.51
N ALA A 27 0.20 -10.89 -16.63
CA ALA A 27 -0.17 -10.62 -15.24
C ALA A 27 1.09 -10.57 -14.34
N PRO A 28 1.11 -9.73 -13.29
CA PRO A 28 2.20 -9.75 -12.33
C PRO A 28 2.31 -11.12 -11.64
N GLY A 29 3.48 -11.40 -11.07
CA GLY A 29 3.63 -12.42 -10.04
C GLY A 29 2.80 -12.12 -8.77
N PRO A 30 3.06 -12.81 -7.65
CA PRO A 30 2.23 -12.66 -6.45
C PRO A 30 2.08 -11.20 -5.98
N LEU A 31 0.85 -10.78 -5.65
CA LEU A 31 0.51 -9.46 -5.14
C LEU A 31 0.23 -9.52 -3.64
N PHE A 32 0.96 -8.72 -2.87
CA PHE A 32 0.87 -8.60 -1.42
C PHE A 32 0.22 -7.27 -1.05
N ILE A 33 -0.92 -7.30 -0.35
CA ILE A 33 -1.66 -6.10 0.08
C ILE A 33 -1.66 -6.04 1.61
N ILE A 34 -1.11 -4.95 2.15
CA ILE A 34 -0.98 -4.68 3.58
C ILE A 34 -1.92 -3.56 3.99
N GLY A 35 -2.89 -3.89 4.86
CA GLY A 35 -3.80 -2.91 5.43
C GLY A 35 -5.04 -2.69 4.58
N THR A 36 -6.18 -3.00 5.20
CA THR A 36 -7.49 -2.93 4.55
C THR A 36 -8.47 -2.28 5.50
N GLY A 37 -8.61 -0.96 5.42
CA GLY A 37 -9.75 -0.28 6.01
C GLY A 37 -11.07 -0.68 5.34
N PRO A 38 -12.23 -0.22 5.87
CA PRO A 38 -13.50 -0.33 5.15
C PRO A 38 -13.41 0.31 3.76
N MET A 39 -14.23 -0.14 2.80
CA MET A 39 -14.25 0.25 1.38
C MET A 39 -13.20 -0.50 0.50
N ILE A 40 -12.18 0.18 -0.05
CA ILE A 40 -11.18 -0.39 -0.99
C ILE A 40 -10.55 -1.65 -0.40
N GLY A 41 -10.24 -1.61 0.90
CA GLY A 41 -9.54 -2.68 1.59
C GLY A 41 -10.36 -3.96 1.77
N SER A 42 -11.66 -3.87 1.99
CA SER A 42 -12.45 -5.05 2.34
C SER A 42 -13.10 -5.74 1.14
N HIS A 43 -13.46 -4.99 0.09
CA HIS A 43 -14.23 -5.53 -1.02
C HIS A 43 -13.36 -6.30 -2.02
N ILE A 44 -12.20 -5.73 -2.35
CA ILE A 44 -11.37 -6.27 -3.42
C ILE A 44 -10.64 -7.53 -2.99
N PRO A 45 -9.93 -7.55 -1.86
CA PRO A 45 -9.22 -8.77 -1.46
C PRO A 45 -10.14 -9.94 -1.13
N ARG A 46 -11.38 -9.72 -0.65
CA ARG A 46 -12.35 -10.81 -0.43
C ARG A 46 -12.72 -11.58 -1.68
N LEU A 47 -12.65 -10.94 -2.84
CA LEU A 47 -13.07 -11.53 -4.10
C LEU A 47 -11.93 -12.27 -4.82
N PHE A 48 -10.67 -11.99 -4.48
CA PHE A 48 -9.51 -12.45 -5.25
C PHE A 48 -8.31 -12.94 -4.43
N ALA A 49 -8.30 -12.71 -3.11
CA ALA A 49 -7.24 -13.24 -2.26
C ALA A 49 -7.33 -14.77 -2.20
N THR A 50 -6.19 -15.41 -2.46
CA THR A 50 -6.03 -16.85 -2.31
C THR A 50 -5.50 -17.21 -0.92
N HIS A 51 -4.83 -16.26 -0.24
CA HIS A 51 -4.34 -16.42 1.13
C HIS A 51 -4.62 -15.16 1.95
N THR A 52 -4.89 -15.35 3.24
CA THR A 52 -5.17 -14.27 4.18
C THR A 52 -4.43 -14.49 5.49
N TYR A 53 -3.82 -13.43 6.03
CA TYR A 53 -3.09 -13.48 7.29
C TYR A 53 -3.53 -12.30 8.16
N THR A 54 -3.80 -12.56 9.43
CA THR A 54 -4.22 -11.52 10.36
C THR A 54 -3.02 -11.03 11.15
N ALA A 55 -2.73 -9.73 11.08
CA ALA A 55 -1.66 -9.11 11.85
C ALA A 55 -1.98 -7.64 12.12
N ASP A 56 -1.71 -7.20 13.34
CA ASP A 56 -1.75 -5.77 13.64
C ASP A 56 -0.47 -5.12 13.11
N VAL A 57 -0.58 -4.12 12.22
CA VAL A 57 0.58 -3.44 11.65
C VAL A 57 1.33 -2.58 12.67
N THR A 58 0.71 -2.30 13.82
CA THR A 58 1.37 -1.64 14.95
C THR A 58 2.12 -2.61 15.85
N ASP A 59 1.85 -3.92 15.76
CA ASP A 59 2.58 -4.99 16.43
C ASP A 59 3.71 -5.50 15.52
N THR A 60 4.90 -4.92 15.69
CA THR A 60 6.06 -5.24 14.84
C THR A 60 6.42 -6.74 14.84
N PRO A 61 6.51 -7.44 15.99
CA PRO A 61 6.69 -8.90 16.02
C PRO A 61 5.58 -9.66 15.28
N GLY A 62 4.31 -9.34 15.53
CA GLY A 62 3.18 -10.01 14.89
C GLY A 62 3.18 -9.83 13.37
N LEU A 63 3.39 -8.59 12.90
CA LEU A 63 3.51 -8.28 11.48
C LEU A 63 4.70 -9.01 10.83
N THR A 64 5.86 -9.02 11.49
CA THR A 64 7.06 -9.72 10.99
C THR A 64 6.77 -11.21 10.79
N ASN A 65 6.17 -11.86 11.78
CA ASN A 65 5.83 -13.29 11.70
C ASN A 65 4.86 -13.57 10.57
N ALA A 66 3.83 -12.73 10.39
CA ALA A 66 2.85 -12.90 9.33
C ALA A 66 3.46 -12.72 7.93
N LEU A 67 4.32 -11.71 7.73
CA LEU A 67 5.02 -11.47 6.47
C LEU A 67 5.99 -12.62 6.12
N GLN A 68 6.75 -13.10 7.11
CA GLN A 68 7.65 -14.25 6.91
C GLN A 68 6.89 -15.53 6.58
N LYS A 69 5.74 -15.75 7.24
CA LYS A 69 4.86 -16.89 6.94
C LYS A 69 4.32 -16.78 5.52
N ALA A 70 3.87 -15.60 5.08
CA ALA A 70 3.43 -15.37 3.71
C ALA A 70 4.53 -15.62 2.68
N LEU A 71 5.76 -15.15 2.93
CA LEU A 71 6.91 -15.44 2.06
C LEU A 71 7.19 -16.95 1.93
N LYS A 72 6.99 -17.72 3.01
CA LYS A 72 7.20 -19.18 3.02
C LYS A 72 6.09 -19.93 2.27
N GLU A 73 4.84 -19.53 2.47
CA GLU A 73 3.67 -20.27 1.96
C GLU A 73 3.26 -19.84 0.55
N VAL A 74 3.38 -18.55 0.23
CA VAL A 74 2.99 -17.97 -1.06
C VAL A 74 4.20 -17.77 -1.99
N GLY A 75 5.37 -17.47 -1.41
CA GLY A 75 6.58 -17.10 -2.16
C GLY A 75 6.84 -15.59 -2.16
N SER A 76 7.85 -15.16 -2.91
CA SER A 76 8.21 -13.74 -3.01
C SER A 76 7.17 -12.97 -3.83
N PRO A 77 6.72 -11.79 -3.36
CA PRO A 77 5.88 -10.93 -4.17
C PRO A 77 6.61 -10.38 -5.37
N GLU A 78 5.87 -10.10 -6.43
CA GLU A 78 6.27 -9.14 -7.45
C GLU A 78 5.76 -7.73 -7.13
N VAL A 79 4.58 -7.62 -6.51
CA VAL A 79 4.01 -6.32 -6.15
C VAL A 79 3.61 -6.32 -4.68
N VAL A 80 3.94 -5.23 -3.99
CA VAL A 80 3.51 -4.95 -2.63
C VAL A 80 2.72 -3.63 -2.62
N ILE A 81 1.51 -3.65 -2.10
CA ILE A 81 0.68 -2.45 -1.87
C ILE A 81 0.53 -2.26 -0.36
N TYR A 82 1.04 -1.15 0.16
CA TYR A 82 0.84 -0.75 1.55
C TYR A 82 -0.27 0.32 1.62
N ASN A 83 -1.42 -0.06 2.17
CA ASN A 83 -2.63 0.76 2.21
C ASN A 83 -3.13 1.03 3.65
N ALA A 84 -2.41 0.57 4.68
CA ALA A 84 -2.85 0.75 6.06
C ALA A 84 -2.83 2.24 6.48
N ALA A 85 -3.98 2.73 6.95
CA ALA A 85 -4.13 4.02 7.61
C ALA A 85 -5.35 4.00 8.54
N ARG A 86 -5.34 4.86 9.57
CA ARG A 86 -6.49 5.21 10.39
C ARG A 86 -6.86 6.66 10.08
N VAL A 87 -8.15 6.95 9.91
CA VAL A 87 -8.63 8.32 9.78
C VAL A 87 -9.34 8.67 11.07
N SER A 88 -8.73 9.57 11.84
CA SER A 88 -9.31 10.15 13.05
C SER A 88 -9.43 11.66 12.87
N TYR A 89 -10.65 12.19 13.05
CA TYR A 89 -10.92 13.62 12.96
C TYR A 89 -10.63 14.31 14.29
N GLY A 90 -9.97 15.46 14.20
CA GLY A 90 -9.57 16.27 15.34
C GLY A 90 -8.63 17.39 14.88
N LYS A 91 -8.58 18.45 15.68
CA LYS A 91 -7.72 19.62 15.46
C LYS A 91 -6.53 19.58 16.40
N PHE A 92 -5.61 20.54 16.20
CA PHE A 92 -4.51 20.76 17.14
C PHE A 92 -5.05 20.98 18.57
N GLY A 93 -4.47 20.26 19.54
CA GLY A 93 -4.88 20.31 20.94
C GLY A 93 -6.06 19.41 21.32
N GLU A 94 -6.68 18.71 20.37
CA GLU A 94 -7.81 17.79 20.64
C GLU A 94 -7.38 16.31 20.73
N TYR A 95 -6.20 15.95 20.23
CA TYR A 95 -5.68 14.59 20.30
C TYR A 95 -4.88 14.37 21.59
N ASN A 96 -5.04 13.20 22.20
CA ASN A 96 -4.08 12.72 23.20
C ASN A 96 -2.80 12.26 22.50
N GLU A 97 -1.67 12.32 23.18
CA GLU A 97 -0.39 11.90 22.66
C GLU A 97 -0.38 10.41 22.27
N GLU A 98 -1.11 9.56 22.98
CA GLU A 98 -1.24 8.14 22.65
C GLU A 98 -1.92 7.91 21.30
N ASP A 99 -2.94 8.72 20.96
CA ASP A 99 -3.62 8.67 19.67
C ASP A 99 -2.69 9.09 18.53
N ILE A 100 -1.85 10.11 18.77
CA ILE A 100 -0.83 10.56 17.81
C ILE A 100 0.21 9.45 17.57
N LEU A 101 0.64 8.76 18.63
CA LEU A 101 1.57 7.64 18.51
C LEU A 101 0.96 6.48 17.73
N GLU A 102 -0.32 6.17 17.94
CA GLU A 102 -1.02 5.11 17.20
C GLU A 102 -1.18 5.48 15.70
N ASP A 103 -1.64 6.69 15.42
CA ASP A 103 -1.79 7.22 14.06
C ASP A 103 -0.43 7.28 13.33
N PHE A 104 0.68 7.50 14.03
CA PHE A 104 2.02 7.44 13.46
C PHE A 104 2.44 5.99 13.15
N LYS A 105 2.24 5.07 14.10
CA LYS A 105 2.70 3.67 14.00
C LYS A 105 2.15 2.97 12.76
N ILE A 106 0.88 3.18 12.44
CA ILE A 106 0.20 2.50 11.33
C ILE A 106 0.90 2.79 9.99
N PRO A 107 0.83 4.00 9.41
CA PRO A 107 1.40 4.30 8.09
C PRO A 107 2.94 4.36 8.06
N ASN A 108 3.61 4.52 9.21
CA ASN A 108 5.07 4.65 9.28
C ASN A 108 5.78 3.38 9.75
N LEU A 109 5.58 2.94 11.00
CA LEU A 109 6.29 1.76 11.51
C LEU A 109 5.81 0.47 10.85
N GLY A 110 4.51 0.36 10.56
CA GLY A 110 3.97 -0.76 9.81
C GLY A 110 4.56 -0.83 8.39
N LEU A 111 4.67 0.29 7.70
CA LEU A 111 5.31 0.38 6.39
C LEU A 111 6.80 0.06 6.48
N TYR A 112 7.51 0.63 7.45
CA TYR A 112 8.94 0.38 7.66
C TYR A 112 9.22 -1.11 7.88
N THR A 113 8.45 -1.76 8.76
CA THR A 113 8.54 -3.20 9.00
C THR A 113 8.25 -3.99 7.72
N THR A 114 7.21 -3.61 6.98
CA THR A 114 6.85 -4.24 5.70
C THR A 114 7.98 -4.15 4.69
N ALA A 115 8.52 -2.94 4.46
CA ALA A 115 9.61 -2.70 3.54
C ALA A 115 10.88 -3.45 3.97
N LYS A 116 11.22 -3.43 5.26
CA LYS A 116 12.38 -4.16 5.80
C LYS A 116 12.33 -5.65 5.49
N ILE A 117 11.14 -6.26 5.49
CA ILE A 117 10.97 -7.70 5.23
C ILE A 117 10.83 -8.02 3.74
N LEU A 118 10.06 -7.23 2.99
CA LEU A 118 9.68 -7.57 1.61
C LEU A 118 10.56 -6.93 0.54
N LEU A 119 11.20 -5.79 0.81
CA LEU A 119 12.03 -5.09 -0.18
C LEU A 119 13.23 -5.93 -0.66
N PRO A 120 13.95 -6.68 0.21
CA PRO A 120 15.00 -7.59 -0.25
C PRO A 120 14.48 -8.68 -1.21
N ALA A 121 13.24 -9.16 -1.01
CA ALA A 121 12.63 -10.14 -1.90
C ALA A 121 12.30 -9.54 -3.28
N LEU A 122 11.79 -8.30 -3.30
CA LEU A 122 11.54 -7.55 -4.54
C LEU A 122 12.83 -7.30 -5.34
N GLN A 123 13.90 -6.85 -4.68
CA GLN A 123 15.21 -6.66 -5.31
C GLN A 123 15.77 -7.99 -5.86
N ALA A 124 15.65 -9.08 -5.09
CA ALA A 124 16.10 -10.39 -5.54
C ALA A 124 15.31 -10.90 -6.75
N LEU A 125 14.00 -10.62 -6.82
CA LEU A 125 13.17 -10.96 -7.98
C LEU A 125 13.66 -10.22 -9.24
N GLY A 126 13.84 -8.91 -9.16
CA GLY A 126 14.32 -8.08 -10.28
C GLY A 126 15.67 -8.52 -10.84
N LYS A 127 16.55 -9.07 -9.99
CA LYS A 127 17.85 -9.64 -10.41
C LYS A 127 17.71 -11.01 -11.08
N LYS A 128 16.72 -11.80 -10.67
CA LYS A 128 16.53 -13.19 -11.16
C LYS A 128 15.70 -13.25 -12.44
N LYS A 129 14.76 -12.34 -12.65
CA LYS A 129 13.82 -12.35 -13.77
C LYS A 129 13.82 -10.99 -14.46
N VAL A 130 14.46 -10.92 -15.62
CA VAL A 130 14.66 -9.67 -16.39
C VAL A 130 13.33 -8.98 -16.72
N ASP A 131 12.31 -9.77 -17.07
CA ASP A 131 10.98 -9.27 -17.43
C ASP A 131 10.06 -9.08 -16.21
N SER A 132 10.59 -9.09 -14.99
CA SER A 132 9.80 -8.81 -13.78
C SER A 132 9.75 -7.32 -13.47
N HIS A 133 8.62 -6.88 -12.93
CA HIS A 133 8.33 -5.50 -12.57
C HIS A 133 8.14 -5.42 -11.04
N PRO A 134 9.20 -5.62 -10.23
CA PRO A 134 9.09 -5.58 -8.78
C PRO A 134 8.68 -4.18 -8.31
N ALA A 135 7.63 -4.10 -7.50
CA ALA A 135 7.05 -2.82 -7.07
C ALA A 135 6.63 -2.79 -5.59
N LEU A 136 6.80 -1.63 -4.97
CA LEU A 136 6.25 -1.29 -3.65
C LEU A 136 5.49 0.03 -3.76
N PHE A 137 4.16 -0.05 -3.75
CA PHE A 137 3.29 1.11 -3.82
C PHE A 137 2.65 1.40 -2.48
N VAL A 138 2.58 2.67 -2.11
CA VAL A 138 2.06 3.12 -0.81
C VAL A 138 0.89 4.05 -1.03
N THR A 139 -0.30 3.66 -0.58
CA THR A 139 -1.48 4.53 -0.62
C THR A 139 -1.31 5.69 0.35
N SER A 140 -1.45 6.90 -0.18
CA SER A 140 -1.34 8.16 0.54
C SER A 140 -2.44 9.12 0.10
N SER A 141 -2.29 10.39 0.46
CA SER A 141 -3.24 11.46 0.16
C SER A 141 -2.48 12.75 -0.11
N PRO A 142 -3.04 13.70 -0.88
CA PRO A 142 -2.44 15.02 -1.10
C PRO A 142 -2.14 15.82 0.18
N ILE A 143 -2.62 15.39 1.35
CA ILE A 143 -2.31 16.02 2.64
C ILE A 143 -0.82 15.98 3.02
N VAL A 144 -0.01 15.19 2.31
CA VAL A 144 1.46 15.23 2.40
C VAL A 144 2.04 16.56 1.91
N TYR A 145 1.31 17.28 1.06
CA TYR A 145 1.66 18.59 0.51
C TYR A 145 0.88 19.72 1.15
N GLN A 146 -0.42 19.51 1.32
CA GLN A 146 -1.33 20.50 1.88
C GLN A 146 -2.03 19.90 3.12
N PRO A 147 -1.48 20.09 4.32
CA PRO A 147 -2.03 19.49 5.53
C PRO A 147 -3.49 19.93 5.76
N PHE A 148 -4.29 19.03 6.31
CA PHE A 148 -5.72 19.25 6.55
C PHE A 148 -5.99 19.31 8.05
N ALA A 149 -6.27 20.51 8.57
CA ALA A 149 -6.41 20.77 10.00
C ALA A 149 -7.43 19.89 10.74
N PRO A 150 -8.57 19.47 10.15
CA PRO A 150 -9.51 18.54 10.77
C PRO A 150 -9.03 17.08 10.90
N VAL A 151 -7.86 16.74 10.35
CA VAL A 151 -7.19 15.44 10.55
C VAL A 151 -5.72 15.69 10.90
N PHE A 152 -5.50 16.51 11.94
CA PHE A 152 -4.18 17.06 12.26
C PHE A 152 -3.12 15.98 12.49
N SER A 153 -3.42 14.99 13.33
CA SER A 153 -2.53 13.85 13.63
C SER A 153 -2.18 13.05 12.38
N LEU A 154 -3.18 12.73 11.56
CA LEU A 154 -3.00 12.02 10.29
C LEU A 154 -2.13 12.80 9.30
N SER A 155 -2.29 14.12 9.22
CA SER A 155 -1.46 14.96 8.33
C SER A 155 0.02 14.87 8.70
N MET A 156 0.35 14.90 10.00
CA MET A 156 1.73 14.68 10.48
C MET A 156 2.23 13.28 10.12
N ALA A 157 1.41 12.25 10.39
CA ALA A 157 1.76 10.86 10.11
C ALA A 157 1.99 10.60 8.61
N LYS A 158 1.18 11.20 7.72
CA LYS A 158 1.32 11.08 6.26
C LYS A 158 2.52 11.85 5.72
N ALA A 159 2.87 13.00 6.29
CA ALA A 159 4.11 13.71 5.93
C ALA A 159 5.35 12.85 6.25
N ALA A 160 5.38 12.20 7.42
CA ALA A 160 6.43 11.25 7.76
C ALA A 160 6.45 10.04 6.82
N GLN A 161 5.28 9.51 6.44
CA GLN A 161 5.17 8.38 5.51
C GLN A 161 5.73 8.76 4.14
N ALA A 162 5.39 9.94 3.62
CA ALA A 162 5.91 10.42 2.35
C ALA A 162 7.44 10.52 2.37
N ASN A 163 8.01 11.03 3.47
CA ASN A 163 9.46 11.12 3.62
C ASN A 163 10.13 9.73 3.66
N LEU A 164 9.52 8.77 4.36
CA LEU A 164 9.96 7.37 4.35
C LEU A 164 9.96 6.79 2.93
N VAL A 165 8.87 6.96 2.18
CA VAL A 165 8.75 6.43 0.81
C VAL A 165 9.75 7.09 -0.14
N ARG A 166 9.94 8.41 -0.06
CA ARG A 166 10.96 9.11 -0.85
C ARG A 166 12.37 8.62 -0.55
N GLY A 167 12.67 8.32 0.71
CA GLY A 167 13.94 7.69 1.09
C GLY A 167 14.11 6.29 0.49
N LEU A 168 13.03 5.49 0.44
CA LEU A 168 13.05 4.19 -0.23
C LEU A 168 13.24 4.32 -1.74
N ILE A 169 12.57 5.30 -2.38
CA ILE A 169 12.76 5.59 -3.82
C ILE A 169 14.22 5.86 -4.11
N GLU A 170 14.85 6.77 -3.36
CA GLU A 170 16.28 7.09 -3.54
C GLU A 170 17.18 5.87 -3.34
N LEU A 171 16.83 5.01 -2.37
CA LEU A 171 17.63 3.82 -2.03
C LEU A 171 17.61 2.75 -3.12
N VAL A 172 16.48 2.55 -3.83
CA VAL A 172 16.29 1.38 -4.71
C VAL A 172 15.76 1.71 -6.12
N ARG A 173 15.89 2.97 -6.57
CA ARG A 173 15.27 3.49 -7.82
C ARG A 173 15.42 2.60 -9.05
N ASP A 174 16.58 1.95 -9.21
CA ASP A 174 16.90 1.14 -10.40
C ASP A 174 16.53 -0.35 -10.23
N GLU A 175 16.20 -0.76 -9.01
CA GLU A 175 15.92 -2.15 -8.64
C GLU A 175 14.42 -2.42 -8.47
N VAL A 176 13.69 -1.53 -7.79
CA VAL A 176 12.28 -1.72 -7.43
C VAL A 176 11.52 -0.43 -7.69
N HIS A 177 10.34 -0.53 -8.32
CA HIS A 177 9.47 0.62 -8.51
C HIS A 177 8.77 0.95 -7.19
N VAL A 178 9.28 1.96 -6.48
CA VAL A 178 8.66 2.47 -5.26
C VAL A 178 7.86 3.72 -5.59
N ALA A 179 6.62 3.84 -5.11
CA ALA A 179 5.82 5.05 -5.37
C ALA A 179 4.78 5.37 -4.27
N LEU A 180 4.51 6.67 -4.11
CA LEU A 180 3.33 7.18 -3.39
C LEU A 180 2.15 7.28 -4.35
N VAL A 181 1.04 6.61 -4.03
CA VAL A 181 -0.23 6.74 -4.76
C VAL A 181 -1.17 7.60 -3.94
N MET A 182 -1.28 8.87 -4.28
CA MET A 182 -2.08 9.85 -3.56
C MET A 182 -3.52 9.84 -4.07
N VAL A 183 -4.44 9.39 -3.22
CA VAL A 183 -5.88 9.45 -3.50
C VAL A 183 -6.43 10.72 -2.87
N GLY A 184 -6.92 11.64 -3.70
CA GLY A 184 -7.40 12.95 -3.28
C GLY A 184 -8.92 12.98 -3.18
N GLY A 185 -9.45 13.13 -1.96
CA GLY A 185 -10.90 13.27 -1.74
C GLY A 185 -11.56 11.99 -1.17
N PRO A 186 -12.89 11.99 -1.07
CA PRO A 186 -13.64 10.84 -0.57
C PRO A 186 -13.50 9.66 -1.53
N VAL A 187 -13.57 8.44 -0.99
CA VAL A 187 -13.54 7.19 -1.73
C VAL A 187 -14.87 6.49 -1.55
N GLY A 188 -15.51 6.09 -2.64
CA GLY A 188 -16.80 5.41 -2.61
C GLY A 188 -17.13 4.76 -3.96
N GLU A 189 -17.98 3.74 -3.97
CA GLU A 189 -18.36 3.05 -5.21
C GLU A 189 -19.03 3.98 -6.22
N GLU A 190 -19.78 4.98 -5.73
CA GLU A 190 -20.48 5.98 -6.54
C GLU A 190 -19.60 7.16 -6.96
N GLU A 191 -18.34 7.23 -6.51
CA GLU A 191 -17.45 8.34 -6.88
C GLU A 191 -16.97 8.18 -8.33
N PRO A 192 -17.06 9.21 -9.18
CA PRO A 192 -16.72 9.09 -10.61
C PRO A 192 -15.23 8.78 -10.83
N VAL A 193 -14.37 9.25 -9.92
CA VAL A 193 -12.91 9.12 -10.00
C VAL A 193 -12.38 8.28 -8.84
N ASN A 194 -12.78 8.55 -7.60
CA ASN A 194 -12.25 7.86 -6.43
C ASN A 194 -13.01 6.58 -6.09
N ASN A 195 -13.56 5.89 -7.08
CA ASN A 195 -14.10 4.56 -6.88
C ASN A 195 -12.99 3.50 -6.84
N PRO A 196 -13.21 2.36 -6.15
CA PRO A 196 -12.19 1.32 -6.01
C PRO A 196 -11.67 0.75 -7.33
N GLU A 197 -12.51 0.67 -8.37
CA GLU A 197 -12.13 0.12 -9.68
C GLU A 197 -11.16 1.05 -10.40
N TYR A 198 -11.47 2.35 -10.47
CA TYR A 198 -10.59 3.35 -11.07
C TYR A 198 -9.27 3.48 -10.29
N ILE A 199 -9.33 3.53 -8.96
CA ILE A 199 -8.11 3.56 -8.14
C ILE A 199 -7.22 2.35 -8.46
N ALA A 200 -7.80 1.16 -8.56
CA ALA A 200 -7.03 -0.03 -8.91
C ALA A 200 -6.46 0.00 -10.34
N SER A 201 -7.18 0.59 -11.30
CA SER A 201 -6.63 0.80 -12.65
C SER A 201 -5.40 1.70 -12.61
N LYS A 202 -5.37 2.70 -11.72
CA LYS A 202 -4.19 3.56 -11.53
C LYS A 202 -2.99 2.84 -10.92
N PHE A 203 -3.20 1.92 -9.98
CA PHE A 203 -2.11 1.05 -9.51
C PHE A 203 -1.57 0.14 -10.63
N TRP A 204 -2.45 -0.31 -11.53
CA TRP A 204 -2.05 -1.11 -12.69
C TRP A 204 -1.24 -0.32 -13.71
N GLU A 205 -1.77 0.82 -14.15
CA GLU A 205 -1.08 1.75 -15.05
C GLU A 205 0.31 2.12 -14.52
N LEU A 206 0.42 2.32 -13.19
CA LEU A 206 1.69 2.59 -12.52
C LEU A 206 2.66 1.39 -12.59
N TRP A 207 2.17 0.17 -12.38
CA TRP A 207 2.98 -1.05 -12.46
C TRP A 207 3.50 -1.35 -13.87
N GLU A 208 2.72 -1.02 -14.91
CA GLU A 208 3.09 -1.21 -16.32
C GLU A 208 4.21 -0.27 -16.79
N GLN A 209 4.55 0.77 -16.02
CA GLN A 209 5.60 1.72 -16.40
C GLN A 209 6.96 1.04 -16.55
N ASN A 210 7.59 1.27 -17.71
CA ASN A 210 8.94 0.80 -17.97
C ASN A 210 9.94 1.53 -17.08
N LYS A 211 11.11 0.94 -16.82
CA LYS A 211 12.13 1.51 -15.89
C LYS A 211 12.45 3.00 -16.12
N GLY A 212 12.47 3.47 -17.36
CA GLY A 212 12.73 4.89 -17.70
C GLY A 212 11.54 5.84 -17.53
N GLU A 213 10.34 5.31 -17.29
CA GLU A 213 9.07 6.05 -17.19
C GLU A 213 8.50 6.04 -15.77
N ARG A 214 9.11 5.26 -14.86
CA ARG A 214 8.66 5.06 -13.49
C ARG A 214 8.60 6.37 -12.73
N VAL A 215 7.40 6.73 -12.27
CA VAL A 215 7.19 7.86 -11.38
C VAL A 215 7.23 7.43 -9.92
N GLY A 216 7.83 8.26 -9.06
CA GLY A 216 7.84 8.05 -7.62
C GLY A 216 6.56 8.52 -6.92
N GLU A 217 5.73 9.28 -7.60
CA GLU A 217 4.48 9.80 -7.07
C GLU A 217 3.41 9.87 -8.15
N LEU A 218 2.19 9.45 -7.81
CA LEU A 218 1.02 9.46 -8.68
C LEU A 218 -0.16 10.08 -7.93
N LEU A 219 -0.80 11.09 -8.51
CA LEU A 219 -2.07 11.63 -8.05
C LEU A 219 -3.22 10.92 -8.79
N VAL A 220 -4.15 10.33 -8.03
CA VAL A 220 -5.41 9.82 -8.57
C VAL A 220 -6.42 10.96 -8.62
N GLN A 221 -6.82 11.32 -9.84
CA GLN A 221 -7.78 12.38 -10.17
C GLN A 221 -8.52 12.05 -11.48
#